data_AF-A0A644ZNK0-F1
#
_entry.id   AF-A0A644ZNK0-F1
#
_cell.length_a   1.000
_cell.length_b   1.000
_cell.length_c   1.000
_cell.angle_alpha   90.00
_cell.angle_beta   90.00
_cell.angle_gamma   90.00
#
_symmetry.space_group_name_H-M   'P 1'
#
loop_
_entity.id
_entity.type
_entity.pdbx_description
1 polymer ?
#
loop_
_entity_poly.entity_id
_entity_poly.type
_entity_poly.pdbx_seq_one_letter_code
_entity_poly.pdbx_strand_id
1 'polypeptide(L)'
;MNPDGFTLRELVRMAEGRGKLEWGQTSSLMALVANVLRDPKKGKISKPADFNPYFQNRKPVKAPLSILRDVFCKPEKGGDSV
;
A
#
# COMPACT_ATOMS: atom_id res chain seq x y z
N MET A 1 0.96 12.41 -25.50
CA MET A 1 0.80 13.28 -24.31
C MET A 1 2.14 13.94 -24.08
N ASN A 2 2.25 15.25 -24.31
CA ASN A 2 3.47 15.98 -23.96
C ASN A 2 3.38 16.31 -22.47
N PRO A 3 4.26 15.75 -21.63
CA PRO A 3 4.47 16.36 -20.33
C PRO A 3 5.10 17.72 -20.61
N ASP A 4 4.46 18.81 -20.23
CA ASP A 4 5.07 20.16 -20.23
C ASP A 4 6.31 20.17 -19.31
N GLY A 5 6.77 21.32 -18.80
CA GLY A 5 7.98 21.46 -17.97
C GLY A 5 8.08 20.62 -16.67
N PHE A 6 7.21 19.62 -16.48
CA PHE A 6 7.26 18.65 -15.41
C PHE A 6 8.32 17.57 -15.65
N THR A 7 9.04 17.28 -14.57
CA THR A 7 9.97 16.15 -14.52
C THR A 7 9.20 14.82 -14.46
N LEU A 8 9.84 13.73 -14.91
CA LEU A 8 9.24 12.39 -14.84
C LEU A 8 8.76 12.02 -13.44
N ARG A 9 9.50 12.46 -12.41
CA ARG A 9 9.15 12.23 -11.00
C ARG A 9 7.82 12.90 -10.62
N GLU A 10 7.59 14.12 -11.10
CA GLU A 10 6.35 14.86 -10.86
C GLU A 10 5.19 14.19 -11.57
N LEU A 11 5.38 13.77 -12.82
CA LEU A 11 4.36 13.05 -13.58
C LEU A 11 3.93 11.75 -12.88
N VAL A 12 4.88 10.97 -12.35
CA VAL A 12 4.59 9.75 -11.59
C VAL A 12 3.79 10.06 -10.32
N ARG A 13 4.13 11.13 -9.59
CA ARG A 13 3.38 11.54 -8.40
C ARG A 13 1.96 11.97 -8.73
N MET A 14 1.77 12.71 -9.82
CA MET A 14 0.44 13.10 -10.27
C MET A 14 -0.41 11.89 -10.69
N ALA A 15 0.18 10.95 -11.43
CA ALA A 15 -0.48 9.71 -11.83
C ALA A 15 -0.90 8.88 -10.59
N GLU A 16 -0.01 8.75 -9.61
CA GLU A 16 -0.31 8.05 -8.36
C GLU A 16 -1.41 8.76 -7.54
N GLY A 17 -1.35 10.09 -7.45
CA GLY A 17 -2.37 10.90 -6.77
C GLY A 17 -3.74 10.79 -7.42
N ARG A 18 -3.79 10.81 -8.76
CA ARG A 18 -5.02 10.59 -9.52
C ARG A 18 -5.61 9.21 -9.25
N GLY A 19 -4.80 8.16 -9.29
CA GLY A 19 -5.24 6.81 -8.97
C GLY A 19 -5.83 6.71 -7.56
N LYS A 20 -5.17 7.31 -6.56
CA LYS A 20 -5.67 7.36 -5.18
C LYS A 20 -7.01 8.08 -5.06
N LEU A 21 -7.21 9.18 -5.79
CA LEU A 21 -8.47 9.94 -5.78
C LEU A 21 -9.62 9.14 -6.41
N GLU A 22 -9.42 8.63 -7.63
CA GLU A 22 -10.43 7.87 -8.37
C GLU A 22 -10.85 6.61 -7.60
N TRP A 23 -9.88 5.87 -7.05
CA TRP A 23 -10.17 4.73 -6.20
C TRP A 23 -10.78 5.12 -4.85
N GLY A 24 -10.42 6.26 -4.28
CA GLY A 24 -11.05 6.79 -3.06
C GLY A 24 -12.55 7.02 -3.23
N GLN A 25 -12.96 7.63 -4.33
CA GLN A 25 -14.37 7.85 -4.66
C GLN A 25 -15.09 6.52 -4.94
N THR A 26 -14.51 5.69 -5.80
CA THR A 26 -15.09 4.41 -6.22
C THR A 26 -15.29 3.46 -5.04
N SER A 27 -14.29 3.33 -4.18
CA SER A 27 -14.36 2.48 -2.99
C SER A 27 -15.38 2.96 -1.96
N SER A 28 -15.55 4.29 -1.82
CA SER A 28 -16.58 4.87 -0.95
C SER A 28 -17.98 4.52 -1.45
N LEU A 29 -18.19 4.61 -2.76
CA LEU A 29 -19.47 4.26 -3.38
C LEU A 29 -19.76 2.76 -3.29
N MET A 30 -18.77 1.90 -3.54
CA MET A 30 -18.90 0.44 -3.35
C MET A 30 -19.25 0.07 -1.91
N ALA A 31 -18.60 0.68 -0.92
CA ALA A 31 -18.89 0.44 0.49
C ALA A 31 -20.31 0.92 0.87
N LEU A 32 -20.76 2.05 0.33
CA LEU A 32 -22.13 2.53 0.53
C LEU A 32 -23.14 1.52 -0.03
N VAL A 33 -23.00 1.13 -1.30
CA VAL A 33 -23.91 0.17 -1.94
C VAL A 33 -23.91 -1.17 -1.20
N ALA A 34 -22.73 -1.69 -0.85
CA ALA A 34 -22.61 -2.95 -0.11
C ALA A 34 -23.31 -2.87 1.25
N ASN A 35 -23.19 -1.76 1.97
CA ASN A 35 -23.83 -1.60 3.27
C ASN A 35 -25.34 -1.37 3.18
N VAL A 36 -25.83 -0.71 2.12
CA VAL A 36 -27.26 -0.53 1.86
C VAL A 36 -27.94 -1.88 1.56
N LEU A 37 -27.28 -2.73 0.77
CA LEU A 37 -27.81 -4.05 0.39
C LEU A 37 -27.60 -5.14 1.46
N ARG A 38 -26.84 -4.85 2.53
CA ARG A 38 -26.54 -5.80 3.60
C ARG A 38 -27.70 -5.91 4.59
N ASP A 39 -27.98 -7.14 5.06
CA ASP A 39 -28.80 -7.35 6.26
C ASP A 39 -28.07 -6.79 7.50
N PRO A 40 -28.62 -5.79 8.21
CA PRO A 40 -27.92 -5.16 9.33
C PRO A 40 -27.60 -6.12 10.48
N LYS A 41 -28.35 -7.22 10.62
CA LYS A 41 -28.17 -8.23 11.67
C LYS A 41 -27.11 -9.27 11.30
N LYS A 42 -26.65 -9.30 10.05
CA LYS A 42 -25.73 -10.32 9.54
C LYS A 42 -24.47 -9.69 8.96
N GLY A 43 -23.33 -10.28 9.30
CA GLY A 43 -22.04 -9.94 8.72
C GLY A 43 -21.43 -8.62 9.21
N LYS A 44 -20.21 -8.37 8.75
CA LYS A 44 -19.40 -7.20 9.09
C LYS A 44 -19.80 -6.00 8.21
N ILE A 45 -19.70 -4.79 8.76
CA ILE A 45 -19.82 -3.54 8.00
C ILE A 45 -18.66 -3.45 7.01
N SER A 46 -18.98 -3.20 5.74
CA SER A 46 -17.98 -3.01 4.68
C SER A 46 -17.40 -1.62 4.77
N LYS A 47 -16.07 -1.48 4.77
CA LYS A 47 -15.39 -0.19 4.77
C LYS A 47 -14.83 0.12 3.38
N PRO A 48 -14.67 1.40 3.00
CA PRO A 48 -14.01 1.74 1.72
C PRO A 48 -12.62 1.10 1.57
N ALA A 49 -11.89 0.96 2.68
CA ALA A 49 -10.59 0.29 2.72
C ALA A 49 -10.61 -1.19 2.33
N ASP A 50 -11.76 -1.87 2.43
CA ASP A 50 -11.89 -3.27 2.01
C ASP A 50 -11.89 -3.41 0.46
N PHE A 51 -12.23 -2.35 -0.27
CA PHE A 51 -12.30 -2.35 -1.74
C PHE A 51 -11.13 -1.62 -2.43
N ASN A 52 -10.49 -0.67 -1.74
CA ASN A 52 -9.46 0.19 -2.35
C ASN A 52 -8.06 -0.46 -2.32
N PRO A 53 -7.41 -0.68 -3.47
CA PRO A 53 -6.06 -1.26 -3.53
C PRO A 53 -4.99 -0.41 -2.83
N TYR A 54 -5.18 0.91 -2.76
CA TYR A 54 -4.23 1.81 -2.10
C TYR A 54 -4.28 1.74 -0.56
N PHE A 55 -5.30 1.11 0.02
CA PHE A 55 -5.43 0.90 1.47
C PHE A 55 -4.97 -0.48 1.95
N GLN A 56 -4.20 -1.21 1.13
CA GLN A 56 -3.58 -2.47 1.55
C GLN A 56 -2.65 -2.25 2.74
N ASN A 57 -3.17 -2.50 3.94
CA ASN A 57 -2.39 -2.52 5.17
C ASN A 57 -1.40 -3.68 5.09
N ARG A 58 -0.15 -3.37 4.75
CA ARG A 58 0.95 -4.32 4.89
C ARG A 58 1.06 -4.66 6.37
N LYS A 59 0.61 -5.87 6.73
CA LYS A 59 0.78 -6.36 8.10
C LYS A 59 2.28 -6.39 8.38
N PRO A 60 2.75 -5.78 9.49
CA PRO A 60 4.17 -5.86 9.83
C PRO A 60 4.54 -7.33 9.96
N VAL A 61 5.59 -7.74 9.24
CA VAL A 61 6.12 -9.11 9.34
C VAL A 61 6.71 -9.25 10.73
N LYS A 62 6.16 -10.17 11.54
CA LYS A 62 6.72 -10.49 12.85
C LYS A 62 8.01 -11.25 12.63
N ALA A 63 9.13 -10.58 12.90
CA ALA A 63 10.47 -11.13 12.79
C ALA A 63 11.18 -11.05 14.15
N PRO A 64 12.01 -12.05 14.51
CA PRO A 64 12.84 -11.97 15.70
C PRO A 64 13.91 -10.86 15.54
N LEU A 65 14.22 -10.15 16.63
CA LEU A 65 15.23 -9.07 16.64
C LEU A 65 16.64 -9.56 16.26
N SER A 66 16.91 -10.86 16.32
CA SER A 66 18.16 -11.46 15.85
C SER A 66 18.47 -11.15 14.38
N ILE A 67 17.46 -10.89 13.54
CA ILE A 67 17.66 -10.48 12.14
C ILE A 67 18.42 -9.17 12.03
N LEU A 68 18.23 -8.21 12.96
CA LEU A 68 18.96 -6.95 12.92
C LEU A 68 20.48 -7.19 13.06
N ARG A 69 20.90 -8.06 13.98
CA ARG A 69 22.32 -8.38 14.15
C ARG A 69 22.89 -9.00 12.88
N ASP A 70 22.15 -9.88 12.22
CA ASP A 70 22.61 -10.55 11.01
C ASP A 70 22.69 -9.60 9.80
N VAL A 71 21.81 -8.59 9.71
CA VAL A 71 21.84 -7.56 8.65
C VAL A 71 22.89 -6.49 8.91
N PHE A 72 23.07 -6.05 10.16
CA PHE A 72 23.88 -4.88 10.50
C PHE A 72 25.24 -5.21 11.11
N CYS A 73 25.46 -6.42 11.63
CA CYS A 73 26.67 -6.75 12.40
C CYS A 73 27.45 -7.96 11.86
N LYS A 74 27.00 -8.66 10.80
CA LYS A 74 27.85 -9.67 10.16
C LYS A 74 28.88 -8.94 9.30
N PRO A 75 30.19 -8.95 9.64
CA PRO A 75 31.21 -8.51 8.71
C PRO A 75 31.21 -9.48 7.52
N GLU A 76 31.34 -8.96 6.31
CA GLU A 76 31.55 -9.79 5.13
C GLU A 76 32.81 -10.63 5.37
N LYS A 77 32.64 -11.94 5.60
CA LYS A 77 33.76 -12.88 5.54
C LYS A 77 34.10 -13.06 4.06
N GLY A 78 34.91 -12.15 3.55
CA GLY A 78 35.34 -12.11 2.15
C GLY A 78 36.54 -11.20 1.96
N GLY A 79 37.66 -11.53 2.60
CA GLY A 79 38.91 -10.78 2.43
C GLY A 79 40.05 -11.24 3.31
N ASP A 80 40.25 -12.55 3.46
CA ASP A 80 41.53 -13.10 3.95
C ASP A 80 41.77 -14.44 3.26
N SER A 81 42.52 -14.41 2.16
CA SER A 81 43.32 -15.53 1.64
C SER A 81 44.28 -14.99 0.57
N VAL A 82 45.51 -14.74 1.03
CA VAL A 82 46.80 -14.64 0.30
C VAL A 82 47.05 -13.37 -0.52
#